data_AF-A0A838K4N4-F1
#
_entry.id   AF-A0A838K4N4-F1
#
_cell.length_a   1.000
_cell.length_b   1.000
_cell.length_c   1.000
_cell.angle_alpha   90.00
_cell.angle_beta   90.00
_cell.angle_gamma   90.00
#
_symmetry.space_group_name_H-M   'P 1'
#
loop_
_entity.id
_entity.type
_entity.pdbx_description
1 polymer ?
#
loop_
_entity_poly.entity_id
_entity_poly.type
_entity_poly.pdbx_seq_one_letter_code
_entity_poly.pdbx_strand_id
1 'polypeptide(L)' 'RGSSNREIARVLFITENTVKNHVRNILEKLQLHSRMEAVMYAVREKLLDVP' A
#
# COMPACT_ATOMS: atom_id res chain seq x y z
N ARG A 1 9.21 -5.91 8.06
CA ARG A 1 8.63 -6.93 7.14
C ARG A 1 7.26 -6.43 6.73
N GLY A 2 6.97 -6.29 5.43
CA GLY A 2 5.69 -5.77 4.98
C GLY A 2 4.57 -6.81 5.12
N SER A 3 3.37 -6.37 5.52
CA SER A 3 2.20 -7.25 5.61
C SER A 3 1.73 -7.70 4.22
N SER A 4 1.39 -8.98 4.10
CA SER A 4 0.72 -9.55 2.94
C SER A 4 -0.69 -8.96 2.77
N ASN A 5 -1.24 -9.01 1.55
CA ASN A 5 -2.60 -8.52 1.30
C ASN A 5 -3.64 -9.27 2.15
N ARG A 6 -3.41 -10.56 2.44
CA ARG A 6 -4.25 -11.37 3.33
C ARG A 6 -4.22 -10.88 4.77
N GLU A 7 -3.05 -10.48 5.28
CA GLU A 7 -2.94 -9.89 6.63
C GLU A 7 -3.63 -8.54 6.71
N ILE A 8 -3.42 -7.67 5.72
CA ILE A 8 -4.07 -6.35 5.64
C ILE A 8 -5.59 -6.52 5.59
N ALA A 9 -6.08 -7.44 4.77
CA ALA A 9 -7.49 -7.77 4.63
C ALA A 9 -8.12 -8.17 5.98
N ARG A 10 -7.44 -9.02 6.75
CA ARG A 10 -7.88 -9.43 8.09
C ARG A 10 -7.96 -8.26 9.07
N VAL A 11 -6.94 -7.41 9.11
CA VAL A 11 -6.88 -6.26 10.02
C VAL A 11 -7.95 -5.21 9.69
N LEU A 12 -8.22 -5.01 8.39
CA LEU A 12 -9.18 -4.00 7.92
C LEU A 12 -10.61 -4.54 7.72
N PHE A 13 -10.86 -5.82 8.02
CA PHE A 13 -12.16 -6.49 7.83
C PHE A 13 -12.72 -6.37 6.40
N ILE A 14 -11.85 -6.45 5.39
CA ILE A 14 -12.19 -6.42 3.96
C ILE A 14 -11.64 -7.64 3.23
N THR A 15 -12.04 -7.85 1.98
CA THR A 15 -11.50 -8.96 1.17
C THR A 15 -10.08 -8.67 0.69
N GLU A 16 -9.28 -9.73 0.44
CA GLU A 16 -7.95 -9.59 -0.16
C GLU A 16 -8.01 -8.91 -1.54
N ASN A 17 -9.08 -9.14 -2.31
CA ASN A 17 -9.29 -8.48 -3.59
C ASN A 17 -9.50 -6.96 -3.45
N THR A 18 -10.21 -6.54 -2.41
CA THR A 18 -10.38 -5.12 -2.07
C THR A 18 -9.02 -4.47 -1.77
N VAL A 19 -8.15 -5.13 -1.01
CA VAL A 19 -6.77 -4.66 -0.76
C VAL A 19 -5.98 -4.55 -2.07
N LYS A 20 -6.03 -5.56 -2.94
CA LYS A 20 -5.37 -5.53 -4.26
C LYS A 20 -5.83 -4.34 -5.10
N ASN A 21 -7.13 -4.08 -5.12
CA ASN A 21 -7.70 -2.94 -5.84
C ASN A 21 -7.23 -1.61 -5.27
N HIS A 22 -7.20 -1.44 -3.95
CA HIS A 22 -6.66 -0.22 -3.33
C HIS A 22 -5.18 -0.01 -3.67
N VAL A 23 -4.35 -1.06 -3.59
CA VAL A 23 -2.93 -0.96 -3.96
C VAL A 23 -2.78 -0.56 -5.43
N ARG A 24 -3.51 -1.20 -6.34
CA ARG A 24 -3.50 -0.84 -7.78
C ARG A 24 -3.88 0.63 -7.97
N ASN A 25 -4.99 1.07 -7.38
CA ASN A 25 -5.47 2.44 -7.54
C ASN A 25 -4.49 3.47 -6.98
N ILE A 26 -3.79 3.17 -5.88
CA ILE A 26 -2.74 4.05 -5.32
C ILE A 26 -1.58 4.17 -6.30
N LEU A 27 -1.09 3.05 -6.82
CA LEU A 27 0.00 3.01 -7.79
C LEU A 27 -0.36 3.77 -9.07
N GLU A 28 -1.54 3.54 -9.62
CA GLU A 28 -2.02 4.25 -10.82
C GLU A 28 -2.13 5.76 -10.59
N LYS A 29 -2.73 6.20 -9.48
CA LYS A 29 -2.89 7.63 -9.18
C LYS A 29 -1.57 8.36 -8.97
N LEU A 30 -0.58 7.66 -8.41
CA LEU A 30 0.76 8.21 -8.16
C LEU A 30 1.75 7.93 -9.30
N GLN A 31 1.32 7.24 -10.37
CA GLN A 31 2.15 6.82 -11.50
C GLN A 31 3.38 6.01 -11.06
N LEU A 32 3.19 5.08 -10.11
CA LEU A 32 4.22 4.22 -9.55
C LEU A 32 4.03 2.77 -10.03
N HIS A 33 5.13 2.01 -10.09
CA HIS A 33 5.15 0.67 -10.67
C HIS A 33 5.24 -0.43 -9.60
N SER A 34 5.57 -0.07 -8.36
CA SER A 34 5.74 -1.04 -7.28
C SER A 34 5.28 -0.51 -5.93
N ARG A 35 4.91 -1.44 -5.05
CA ARG A 35 4.61 -1.12 -3.65
C ARG A 35 5.81 -0.51 -2.91
N MET A 36 7.03 -0.88 -3.30
CA MET A 36 8.24 -0.30 -2.73
C MET A 36 8.38 1.18 -3.10
N GLU A 37 8.14 1.53 -4.36
CA GLU A 37 8.09 2.94 -4.79
C GLU A 37 7.03 3.73 -4.02
N ALA A 38 5.84 3.16 -3.80
CA ALA A 38 4.79 3.81 -3.01
C ALA A 38 5.21 4.07 -1.56
N VAL A 39 5.93 3.14 -0.94
CA VAL A 39 6.51 3.36 0.40
C VAL A 39 7.51 4.50 0.35
N MET A 40 8.50 4.46 -0.56
CA MET A 40 9.53 5.50 -0.68
C MET A 40 8.93 6.89 -0.97
N TYR A 41 7.89 6.95 -1.80
CA TYR A 41 7.11 8.16 -2.05
C TYR A 41 6.48 8.67 -0.75
N ALA A 42 5.76 7.82 -0.02
CA ALA A 42 5.12 8.21 1.23
C ALA A 42 6.10 8.70 2.31
N VAL A 43 7.32 8.16 2.37
CA VAL A 43 8.39 8.67 3.26
C VAL A 43 8.85 10.07 2.83
N ARG A 44 9.14 10.24 1.54
CA ARG A 44 9.60 11.54 0.99
C ARG A 44 8.58 12.65 1.23
N GLU A 45 7.31 12.33 1.03
CA GLU A 45 6.18 13.26 1.21
C GLU A 45 5.73 13.38 2.67
N LYS A 46 6.43 12.73 3.62
CA LYS A 46 6.10 12.75 5.06
C LYS A 46 4.68 12.27 5.39
N LEU A 47 4.15 11.36 4.58
CA LEU A 47 2.87 10.66 4.82
C LEU A 47 3.04 9.46 5.75
N LEU A 48 4.27 8.96 5.90
CA LEU A 48 4.63 7.89 6.82
C LEU A 48 5.90 8.29 7.58
N ASP A 49 5.83 8.16 8.91
CA ASP A 49 7.02 8.13 9.74
C ASP A 49 7.55 6.70 9.76
N VAL A 50 8.73 6.51 9.17
CA VAL A 50 9.45 5.24 9.27
C VAL A 50 10.38 5.35 10.47
N PRO A 51 10.36 4.40 11.41
CA PRO A 51 11.35 4.33 12.48
C PRO A 51 12.76 4.09 11.95
#